data_AF-A0AAD5BD06-F1
#
_entry.id   AF-A0AAD5BD06-F1
#
_cell.length_a   1.000
_cell.length_b   1.000
_cell.length_c   1.000
_cell.angle_alpha   90.00
_cell.angle_beta   90.00
_cell.angle_gamma   90.00
#
_symmetry.space_group_name_H-M   'P 1'
#
loop_
_entity.id
_entity.type
_entity.pdbx_description
1 polymer ?
#
loop_
_entity_poly.entity_id
_entity_poly.type
_entity_poly.pdbx_seq_one_letter_code
_entity_poly.pdbx_strand_id
1 'polypeptide(L)'
;MFKKFSKEDIHSRSNIKSSVQRGLKSNFVTAYPDLSNAIDNIIPKKSQVILIKCEDKIQLYSVDNTNNPGANASDDDEVTADNNEIVLIQHFTDLIPTLKTVHKYPTLFPRVQVDRGAIKFVMSGANIMCPGLTSKGGELPEENLPVDTIVAVYAEGKENALAIGKLVMSTDDIKKKNKGIGIELLHFLGDGLWSHRE
;
A
#
# COMPACT_ATOMS: atom_id res chain seq x y z
N MET A 1 9.58 -0.17 5.69
CA MET A 1 9.60 -1.65 5.53
C MET A 1 10.48 -2.10 4.37
N PHE A 2 10.27 -1.65 3.11
CA PHE A 2 10.89 -2.26 1.92
C PHE A 2 12.11 -1.52 1.31
N LYS A 3 12.76 -0.60 2.04
CA LYS A 3 13.83 0.25 1.48
C LYS A 3 15.01 -0.55 0.88
N LYS A 4 15.36 -1.68 1.47
CA LYS A 4 16.44 -2.57 1.01
C LYS A 4 15.94 -3.91 0.49
N PHE A 5 14.63 -4.04 0.28
CA PHE A 5 14.03 -5.29 -0.15
C PHE A 5 14.58 -5.72 -1.51
N SER A 6 14.87 -7.02 -1.61
CA SER A 6 15.51 -7.66 -2.74
C SER A 6 14.98 -9.09 -2.89
N LYS A 7 15.45 -9.81 -3.92
CA LYS A 7 15.07 -11.21 -4.12
C LYS A 7 15.60 -12.14 -3.02
N GLU A 8 16.66 -11.75 -2.31
CA GLU A 8 17.28 -12.55 -1.24
C GLU A 8 16.38 -12.62 0.00
N ASP A 9 15.53 -11.59 0.20
CA ASP A 9 14.58 -11.54 1.31
C ASP A 9 13.37 -12.47 1.11
N ILE A 10 13.30 -13.22 -0.01
CA ILE A 10 12.18 -14.10 -0.35
C ILE A 10 12.51 -15.55 0.02
N HIS A 11 11.74 -16.11 0.97
CA HIS A 11 11.95 -17.47 1.48
C HIS A 11 11.20 -18.54 0.68
N SER A 12 9.95 -18.29 0.30
CA SER A 12 9.13 -19.31 -0.38
C SER A 12 7.96 -18.71 -1.13
N ARG A 13 7.46 -19.44 -2.13
CA ARG A 13 6.24 -19.14 -2.90
C ARG A 13 5.30 -20.33 -2.85
N SER A 14 4.01 -20.09 -2.66
CA SER A 14 3.01 -21.15 -2.61
C SER A 14 1.64 -20.68 -3.06
N ASN A 15 0.95 -21.51 -3.86
CA ASN A 15 -0.43 -21.26 -4.25
C ASN A 15 -1.35 -21.38 -3.03
N ILE A 16 -2.20 -20.38 -2.80
CA ILE A 16 -3.21 -20.47 -1.74
C ILE A 16 -4.48 -21.14 -2.25
N LYS A 17 -5.16 -21.86 -1.35
CA LYS A 17 -6.45 -22.52 -1.63
C LYS A 17 -7.54 -21.47 -1.79
N SER A 18 -8.57 -21.76 -2.58
CA SER A 18 -9.70 -20.85 -2.80
C SER A 18 -10.45 -20.47 -1.51
N SER A 19 -10.48 -21.33 -0.49
CA SER A 19 -11.05 -20.98 0.82
C SER A 19 -10.25 -19.89 1.53
N VAL A 20 -8.91 -19.97 1.49
CA VAL A 20 -8.00 -18.98 2.05
C VAL A 20 -8.11 -17.66 1.28
N GLN A 21 -8.19 -17.71 -0.05
CA GLN A 21 -8.41 -16.54 -0.89
C GLN A 21 -9.73 -15.82 -0.55
N ARG A 22 -10.83 -16.54 -0.31
CA ARG A 22 -12.10 -15.93 0.15
C ARG A 22 -11.94 -15.26 1.51
N GLY A 23 -11.25 -15.90 2.45
CA GLY A 23 -10.93 -15.32 3.75
C GLY A 23 -10.09 -14.04 3.63
N LEU A 24 -9.06 -14.05 2.78
CA LEU A 24 -8.21 -12.90 2.50
C LEU A 24 -9.03 -11.71 1.99
N LYS A 25 -9.91 -11.95 1.02
CA LYS A 25 -10.81 -10.91 0.47
C LYS A 25 -11.75 -10.34 1.53
N SER A 26 -12.35 -11.21 2.36
CA SER A 26 -13.22 -10.79 3.45
C SER A 26 -12.47 -9.90 4.45
N ASN A 27 -11.26 -10.30 4.84
CA ASN A 27 -10.43 -9.54 5.77
C ASN A 27 -10.00 -8.21 5.15
N PHE A 28 -9.68 -8.18 3.84
CA PHE A 28 -9.27 -6.97 3.17
C PHE A 28 -10.43 -5.95 3.06
N VAL A 29 -11.65 -6.41 2.75
CA VAL A 29 -12.86 -5.57 2.79
C VAL A 29 -13.22 -5.14 4.21
N THR A 30 -12.96 -5.98 5.22
CA THR A 30 -13.16 -5.60 6.62
C THR A 30 -12.23 -4.46 7.03
N ALA A 31 -10.97 -4.50 6.57
CA ALA A 31 -10.00 -3.43 6.81
C ALA A 31 -10.30 -2.17 5.99
N TYR A 32 -10.85 -2.32 4.78
CA TYR A 32 -11.19 -1.22 3.87
C TYR A 32 -12.59 -1.42 3.28
N PRO A 33 -13.65 -0.94 3.97
CA PRO A 33 -15.04 -1.20 3.58
C PRO A 33 -15.38 -0.78 2.15
N ASP A 34 -14.78 0.31 1.66
CA ASP A 34 -15.02 0.86 0.32
C ASP A 34 -14.52 -0.07 -0.81
N LEU A 35 -13.71 -1.08 -0.50
CA LEU A 35 -13.30 -2.11 -1.45
C LEU A 35 -14.42 -3.10 -1.81
N SER A 36 -15.58 -3.08 -1.15
CA SER A 36 -16.63 -4.09 -1.33
C SER A 36 -16.99 -4.36 -2.80
N ASN A 37 -17.03 -3.30 -3.62
CA ASN A 37 -17.40 -3.37 -5.04
C ASN A 37 -16.19 -3.57 -5.97
N ALA A 38 -14.96 -3.38 -5.48
CA ALA A 38 -13.74 -3.46 -6.27
C ALA A 38 -12.88 -4.71 -5.96
N ILE A 39 -13.15 -5.43 -4.86
CA ILE A 39 -12.32 -6.54 -4.40
C ILE A 39 -12.26 -7.71 -5.39
N ASP A 40 -13.31 -7.92 -6.19
CA ASP A 40 -13.34 -8.91 -7.26
C ASP A 40 -12.46 -8.50 -8.46
N ASN A 41 -12.15 -7.21 -8.62
CA ASN A 41 -11.22 -6.72 -9.63
C ASN A 41 -9.76 -6.81 -9.14
N ILE A 42 -9.53 -6.58 -7.83
CA ILE A 42 -8.19 -6.66 -7.21
C ILE A 42 -7.76 -8.13 -7.03
N ILE A 43 -8.66 -8.99 -6.55
CA ILE A 43 -8.41 -10.42 -6.34
C ILE A 43 -9.52 -11.20 -7.04
N PRO A 44 -9.41 -11.48 -8.35
CA PRO A 44 -10.43 -12.17 -9.10
C PRO A 44 -10.68 -13.58 -8.59
N LYS A 45 -11.96 -13.98 -8.57
CA LYS A 45 -12.40 -15.29 -8.03
C LYS A 45 -11.78 -16.50 -8.74
N LYS A 46 -11.41 -16.36 -10.01
CA LYS A 46 -10.86 -17.42 -10.85
C LYS A 46 -9.33 -17.36 -10.99
N SER A 47 -8.70 -16.26 -10.57
CA SER A 47 -7.25 -16.11 -10.64
C SER A 47 -6.57 -16.91 -9.54
N GLN A 48 -5.43 -17.51 -9.87
CA GLN A 48 -4.55 -18.11 -8.89
C GLN A 48 -3.91 -17.00 -8.05
N VAL A 49 -3.89 -17.18 -6.73
CA VAL A 49 -3.19 -16.29 -5.80
C VAL A 49 -1.99 -17.02 -5.24
N ILE A 50 -0.83 -16.37 -5.31
CA ILE A 50 0.45 -16.87 -4.80
C ILE A 50 0.76 -16.10 -3.53
N LEU A 51 0.99 -16.84 -2.44
CA LEU A 51 1.56 -16.31 -1.21
C LEU A 51 3.09 -16.41 -1.30
N ILE A 52 3.75 -15.26 -1.20
CA ILE A 52 5.20 -15.12 -1.13
C ILE A 52 5.55 -14.80 0.33
N LYS A 53 6.36 -15.63 0.97
CA LYS A 53 6.84 -15.39 2.34
C LYS A 53 8.24 -14.79 2.29
N CYS A 54 8.42 -13.70 3.01
CA CYS A 54 9.67 -12.96 3.05
C CYS A 54 10.27 -12.95 4.46
N GLU A 55 11.41 -12.28 4.60
CA GLU A 55 11.99 -11.90 5.89
C GLU A 55 11.03 -11.01 6.72
N ASP A 56 11.30 -10.88 8.02
CA ASP A 56 10.51 -10.05 8.96
C ASP A 56 9.01 -10.38 9.03
N LYS A 57 8.64 -11.64 8.77
CA LYS A 57 7.23 -12.12 8.78
C LYS A 57 6.35 -11.39 7.76
N ILE A 58 6.96 -10.79 6.74
CA ILE A 58 6.24 -10.18 5.63
C ILE A 58 5.69 -11.27 4.72
N GLN A 59 4.45 -11.09 4.29
CA GLN A 59 3.75 -11.93 3.33
C GLN A 59 3.25 -11.05 2.20
N LEU A 60 3.53 -11.41 0.96
CA LEU A 60 3.06 -10.71 -0.23
C LEU A 60 2.07 -11.62 -0.96
N TYR A 61 0.94 -11.06 -1.37
CA TYR A 61 -0.07 -11.76 -2.16
C TYR A 61 0.00 -11.27 -3.59
N SER A 62 0.46 -12.17 -4.47
CA SER A 62 0.51 -11.95 -5.90
C SER A 62 -0.67 -12.62 -6.60
N VAL A 63 -1.27 -11.92 -7.54
CA VAL A 63 -2.44 -12.36 -8.30
C VAL A 63 -2.04 -12.49 -9.76
N ASP A 64 -2.38 -13.64 -10.35
CA ASP A 64 -2.25 -13.85 -11.79
C ASP A 64 -3.32 -13.04 -12.54
N ASN A 65 -2.86 -12.00 -13.26
CA ASN A 65 -3.68 -11.13 -14.10
C ASN A 65 -3.56 -11.43 -15.60
N THR A 66 -3.00 -12.58 -16.00
CA THR A 66 -2.91 -13.01 -17.42
C THR A 66 -4.27 -12.96 -18.15
N ASN A 67 -5.37 -13.19 -17.42
CA ASN A 67 -6.73 -13.21 -17.97
C ASN A 67 -7.53 -11.90 -17.76
N ASN A 68 -6.92 -10.85 -17.19
CA ASN A 68 -7.59 -9.58 -16.93
C ASN A 68 -6.64 -8.41 -17.28
N PRO A 69 -6.56 -8.01 -18.57
CA PRO A 69 -5.59 -7.02 -19.06
C PRO A 69 -5.95 -5.56 -18.66
N GLY A 70 -6.66 -5.39 -17.55
CA GLY A 70 -7.25 -4.12 -17.13
C GLY A 70 -6.21 -3.10 -16.65
N ALA A 71 -5.90 -2.16 -17.55
CA ALA A 71 -5.59 -0.76 -17.30
C ALA A 71 -4.19 -0.41 -16.78
N ASN A 72 -3.12 -0.86 -17.47
CA ASN A 72 -1.88 -0.10 -17.75
C ASN A 72 -0.75 -1.08 -18.08
N ALA A 73 -0.79 -1.70 -19.26
CA ALA A 73 0.47 -1.95 -19.95
C ALA A 73 0.93 -0.56 -20.39
N SER A 74 1.98 -0.03 -19.77
CA SER A 74 2.73 1.06 -20.38
C SER A 74 3.29 0.56 -21.70
N ASP A 75 3.47 1.45 -22.70
CA ASP A 75 4.01 1.06 -24.00
C ASP A 75 5.45 0.49 -23.91
N ASP A 76 6.09 0.63 -22.73
CA ASP A 76 7.40 0.06 -22.38
C ASP A 76 7.31 -1.29 -21.62
N ASP A 77 6.11 -1.76 -21.26
CA ASP A 77 5.93 -3.08 -20.65
C ASP A 77 6.06 -4.15 -21.73
N GLU A 78 7.28 -4.66 -21.89
CA GLU A 78 7.52 -5.91 -22.59
C GLU A 78 6.56 -6.96 -22.01
N VAL A 79 5.64 -7.45 -22.84
CA VAL A 79 4.64 -8.46 -22.48
C VAL A 79 5.39 -9.74 -22.12
N THR A 80 5.84 -9.81 -20.87
CA THR A 80 6.44 -11.01 -20.30
C THR A 80 5.32 -11.97 -19.93
N ALA A 81 5.59 -13.26 -20.08
CA ALA A 81 4.60 -14.33 -19.94
C ALA A 81 4.02 -14.47 -18.51
N ASP A 82 4.55 -13.74 -17.53
CA ASP A 82 4.16 -13.78 -16.12
C ASP A 82 3.55 -12.44 -15.68
N ASN A 83 2.26 -12.22 -15.93
CA ASN A 83 1.54 -10.97 -15.55
C ASN A 83 1.09 -10.98 -14.08
N ASN A 84 1.96 -11.45 -13.19
CA ASN A 84 1.67 -11.56 -11.76
C ASN A 84 1.84 -10.20 -11.07
N GLU A 85 0.81 -9.73 -10.37
CA GLU A 85 0.84 -8.46 -9.65
C GLU A 85 0.71 -8.67 -8.14
N ILE A 86 1.63 -8.08 -7.37
CA ILE A 86 1.50 -8.01 -5.92
C ILE A 86 0.46 -6.94 -5.57
N VAL A 87 -0.66 -7.38 -5.02
CA VAL A 87 -1.80 -6.50 -4.71
C VAL A 87 -1.94 -6.18 -3.21
N LEU A 88 -1.33 -7.00 -2.36
CA LEU A 88 -1.50 -6.89 -0.92
C LEU A 88 -0.24 -7.36 -0.18
N ILE A 89 0.13 -6.60 0.83
CA ILE A 89 1.17 -6.93 1.81
C ILE A 89 0.44 -7.29 3.11
N GLN A 90 0.89 -8.33 3.77
CA GLN A 90 0.52 -8.63 5.14
C GLN A 90 1.77 -8.63 6.02
N HIS A 91 1.71 -7.88 7.12
CA HIS A 91 2.75 -7.85 8.13
C HIS A 91 2.10 -8.05 9.48
N PHE A 92 2.34 -9.21 10.10
CA PHE A 92 1.58 -9.69 11.26
C PHE A 92 0.06 -9.71 10.96
N THR A 93 -0.70 -8.84 11.63
CA THR A 93 -2.15 -8.68 11.48
C THR A 93 -2.53 -7.61 10.48
N ASP A 94 -1.60 -6.72 10.13
CA ASP A 94 -1.88 -5.54 9.31
C ASP A 94 -1.96 -5.97 7.84
N LEU A 95 -3.08 -5.61 7.20
CA LEU A 95 -3.28 -5.74 5.76
C LEU A 95 -2.98 -4.39 5.11
N ILE A 96 -1.94 -4.34 4.29
CA ILE A 96 -1.37 -3.11 3.73
C ILE A 96 -1.48 -3.18 2.21
N PRO A 97 -2.25 -2.30 1.55
CA PRO A 97 -2.32 -2.28 0.09
C PRO A 97 -0.97 -1.89 -0.50
N THR A 98 -0.63 -2.42 -1.69
CA THR A 98 0.55 -1.93 -2.41
C THR A 98 0.26 -0.56 -3.04
N LEU A 99 1.31 0.21 -3.34
CA LEU A 99 1.14 1.49 -4.04
C LEU A 99 0.46 1.32 -5.39
N LYS A 100 0.77 0.24 -6.13
CA LYS A 100 0.13 -0.08 -7.41
C LYS A 100 -1.38 -0.28 -7.24
N THR A 101 -1.81 -1.00 -6.20
CA THR A 101 -3.24 -1.17 -5.89
C THR A 101 -3.89 0.16 -5.51
N VAL A 102 -3.24 0.99 -4.68
CA VAL A 102 -3.76 2.31 -4.33
C VAL A 102 -3.87 3.21 -5.57
N HIS A 103 -2.90 3.19 -6.49
CA HIS A 103 -2.94 4.00 -7.71
C HIS A 103 -4.09 3.59 -8.64
N LYS A 104 -4.44 2.30 -8.68
CA LYS A 104 -5.59 1.79 -9.45
C LYS A 104 -6.94 2.16 -8.82
N TYR A 105 -6.98 2.29 -7.49
CA TYR A 105 -8.20 2.53 -6.72
C TYR A 105 -8.03 3.66 -5.68
N PRO A 106 -7.67 4.89 -6.10
CA PRO A 106 -7.17 5.93 -5.20
C PRO A 106 -8.21 6.45 -4.21
N THR A 107 -9.51 6.27 -4.50
CA THR A 107 -10.61 6.73 -3.66
C THR A 107 -11.08 5.70 -2.63
N LEU A 108 -10.51 4.48 -2.64
CA LEU A 108 -10.98 3.37 -1.80
C LEU A 108 -10.12 3.15 -0.54
N PHE A 109 -9.20 4.07 -0.25
CA PHE A 109 -8.27 3.96 0.87
C PHE A 109 -8.22 5.27 1.67
N PRO A 110 -8.04 5.20 3.00
CA PRO A 110 -7.80 6.38 3.83
C PRO A 110 -6.62 7.20 3.30
N ARG A 111 -6.84 8.49 3.07
CA ARG A 111 -5.88 9.39 2.45
C ARG A 111 -5.41 10.47 3.43
N VAL A 112 -4.12 10.77 3.36
CA VAL A 112 -3.51 11.98 3.95
C VAL A 112 -2.63 12.66 2.91
N GLN A 113 -2.32 13.94 3.10
CA GLN A 113 -1.41 14.70 2.26
C GLN A 113 -0.29 15.32 3.07
N VAL A 114 0.94 15.22 2.57
CA VAL A 114 2.10 15.96 3.08
C VAL A 114 2.39 17.18 2.21
N ASP A 115 3.02 18.19 2.79
CA ASP A 115 3.52 19.33 2.01
C ASP A 115 4.68 18.95 1.07
N ARG A 116 4.99 19.87 0.16
CA ARG A 116 6.09 19.72 -0.81
C ARG A 116 7.45 19.47 -0.18
N GLY A 117 7.71 20.03 1.00
CA GLY A 117 9.00 19.91 1.69
C GLY A 117 9.26 18.48 2.19
N ALA A 118 8.20 17.75 2.53
CA ALA A 118 8.29 16.37 3.00
C ALA A 118 8.64 15.37 1.88
N ILE A 119 8.28 15.65 0.62
CA ILE A 119 8.34 14.69 -0.51
C ILE A 119 9.69 13.98 -0.59
N LYS A 120 10.79 14.75 -0.62
CA LYS A 120 12.15 14.21 -0.74
C LYS A 120 12.48 13.22 0.37
N PHE A 121 12.05 13.51 1.60
CA PHE A 121 12.35 12.69 2.77
C PHE A 121 11.54 11.40 2.76
N VAL A 122 10.25 11.47 2.41
CA VAL A 122 9.41 10.27 2.29
C VAL A 122 9.93 9.35 1.19
N MET A 123 10.29 9.90 0.02
CA MET A 123 10.93 9.15 -1.07
C MET A 123 12.33 8.62 -0.72
N SER A 124 12.91 9.07 0.40
CA SER A 124 14.18 8.55 0.94
C SER A 124 13.96 7.51 2.05
N GLY A 125 12.70 7.15 2.34
CA GLY A 125 12.35 6.15 3.35
C GLY A 125 12.19 6.70 4.76
N ALA A 126 11.99 8.01 4.94
CA ALA A 126 11.81 8.61 6.26
C ALA A 126 10.34 8.59 6.74
N ASN A 127 10.15 8.50 8.06
CA ASN A 127 8.84 8.68 8.68
C ASN A 127 8.31 10.10 8.47
N ILE A 128 7.00 10.26 8.56
CA ILE A 128 6.33 11.54 8.33
C ILE A 128 6.07 12.22 9.68
N MET A 129 6.57 13.44 9.79
CA MET A 129 6.45 14.26 10.99
C MET A 129 5.13 15.04 10.99
N CYS A 130 4.54 15.25 12.16
CA CYS A 130 3.27 15.98 12.31
C CYS A 130 3.26 17.35 11.58
N PRO A 131 4.32 18.18 11.63
CA PRO A 131 4.33 19.46 10.92
C PRO A 131 4.16 19.35 9.40
N GLY A 132 4.59 18.24 8.79
CA GLY A 132 4.42 18.01 7.36
C GLY A 132 2.97 17.71 6.95
N LEU A 133 2.11 17.35 7.92
CA LEU A 133 0.70 17.02 7.74
C LEU A 133 -0.24 18.17 8.11
N THR A 134 0.24 19.16 8.88
CA THR A 134 -0.55 20.29 9.38
C THR A 134 -0.09 21.64 8.84
N SER A 135 0.91 21.66 7.96
CA SER A 135 1.35 22.86 7.25
C SER A 135 0.34 23.26 6.17
N LYS A 136 0.54 24.40 5.50
CA LYS A 136 -0.38 24.90 4.46
C LYS A 136 -0.62 23.90 3.30
N GLY A 137 0.37 23.06 2.98
CA GLY A 137 0.28 22.04 1.95
C GLY A 137 -0.10 20.65 2.47
N GLY A 138 -0.03 20.46 3.80
CA GLY A 138 -0.48 19.24 4.46
C GLY A 138 -1.99 19.20 4.59
N GLU A 139 -2.55 18.00 4.50
CA GLU A 139 -4.00 17.78 4.61
C GLU A 139 -4.26 16.48 5.35
N LEU A 140 -5.15 16.56 6.35
CA LEU A 140 -5.64 15.42 7.11
C LEU A 140 -7.15 15.34 6.94
N PRO A 141 -7.74 14.13 6.90
CA PRO A 141 -9.17 13.98 6.77
C PRO A 141 -9.92 14.68 7.91
N GLU A 142 -11.17 15.06 7.64
CA GLU A 142 -12.06 15.63 8.66
C GLU A 142 -12.37 14.61 9.75
N GLU A 143 -12.58 13.34 9.37
CA GLU A 143 -12.73 12.24 10.30
C GLU A 143 -11.45 11.99 11.11
N ASN A 144 -11.63 11.72 12.41
CA ASN A 144 -10.53 11.35 13.29
C ASN A 144 -10.16 9.88 13.07
N LEU A 145 -9.10 9.64 12.31
CA LEU A 145 -8.58 8.29 12.11
C LEU A 145 -7.77 7.86 13.35
N PRO A 146 -8.03 6.66 13.91
CA PRO A 146 -7.33 6.18 15.09
C PRO A 146 -5.87 5.81 14.79
N VAL A 147 -5.10 5.66 15.87
CA VAL A 147 -3.75 5.05 15.83
C VAL A 147 -3.84 3.67 15.18
N ASP A 148 -2.75 3.24 14.55
CA ASP A 148 -2.60 2.01 13.78
C ASP A 148 -3.38 1.94 12.45
N THR A 149 -4.15 2.98 12.10
CA THR A 149 -4.79 3.06 10.78
C THR A 149 -3.73 3.16 9.67
N ILE A 150 -3.86 2.30 8.65
CA ILE A 150 -3.05 2.35 7.44
C ILE A 150 -3.60 3.42 6.50
N VAL A 151 -2.73 4.31 6.02
CA VAL A 151 -3.09 5.45 5.17
C VAL A 151 -2.23 5.50 3.92
N ALA A 152 -2.86 5.89 2.81
CA ALA A 152 -2.18 6.30 1.59
C ALA A 152 -1.73 7.76 1.73
N VAL A 153 -0.45 7.99 1.46
CA VAL A 153 0.21 9.29 1.62
C VAL A 153 0.39 9.93 0.25
N TYR A 154 -0.29 11.05 0.06
CA TYR A 154 -0.19 11.91 -1.12
C TYR A 154 0.69 13.12 -0.80
N ALA A 155 1.06 13.88 -1.83
CA ALA A 155 1.77 15.14 -1.65
C ALA A 155 1.06 16.28 -2.37
N GLU A 156 1.23 17.48 -1.82
CA GLU A 156 0.74 18.71 -2.42
C GLU A 156 1.18 18.83 -3.89
N GLY A 157 0.21 18.87 -4.80
CA GLY A 157 0.43 18.97 -6.24
C GLY A 157 0.82 17.67 -6.93
N LYS A 158 0.55 16.51 -6.32
CA LYS A 158 0.74 15.18 -6.92
C LYS A 158 -0.58 14.40 -6.91
N GLU A 159 -0.89 13.76 -8.04
CA GLU A 159 -2.12 12.99 -8.22
C GLU A 159 -2.04 11.59 -7.62
N ASN A 160 -0.85 10.98 -7.65
CA ASN A 160 -0.63 9.61 -7.16
C ASN A 160 -0.03 9.61 -5.75
N ALA A 161 -0.41 8.60 -4.96
CA ALA A 161 0.20 8.35 -3.65
C ALA A 161 1.69 8.09 -3.81
N LEU A 162 2.51 8.65 -2.92
CA LEU A 162 3.95 8.43 -2.93
C LEU A 162 4.39 7.40 -1.88
N ALA A 163 3.53 7.10 -0.92
CA ALA A 163 3.80 6.13 0.13
C ALA A 163 2.54 5.56 0.76
N ILE A 164 2.73 4.46 1.49
CA ILE A 164 1.79 3.86 2.44
C ILE A 164 2.44 3.93 3.81
N GLY A 165 1.68 4.35 4.81
CA GLY A 165 2.15 4.47 6.18
C GLY A 165 1.12 4.04 7.21
N LYS A 166 1.56 3.91 8.46
CA LYS A 166 0.71 3.62 9.61
C LYS A 166 0.70 4.79 10.57
N LEU A 167 -0.48 5.23 10.97
CA LEU A 167 -0.62 6.29 11.96
C LEU A 167 -0.08 5.84 13.31
N VAL A 168 0.89 6.59 13.86
CA VAL A 168 1.39 6.37 15.24
C VAL A 168 0.69 7.29 16.24
N MET A 169 -0.10 8.23 15.74
CA MET A 169 -0.94 9.18 16.48
C MET A 169 -2.26 9.34 15.71
N SER A 170 -3.38 9.58 16.40
CA SER A 170 -4.65 9.85 15.70
C SER A 170 -4.56 11.16 14.92
N THR A 171 -5.38 11.34 13.89
CA THR A 171 -5.32 12.57 13.06
C THR A 171 -5.67 13.82 13.87
N ASP A 172 -6.55 13.71 14.87
CA ASP A 172 -6.81 14.80 15.82
C ASP A 172 -5.59 15.14 16.68
N ASP A 173 -4.86 14.13 17.17
CA ASP A 173 -3.67 14.34 17.99
C ASP A 173 -2.53 14.95 17.17
N ILE A 174 -2.40 14.57 15.89
CA ILE A 174 -1.47 15.18 14.95
C ILE A 174 -1.78 16.68 14.80
N LYS A 175 -3.06 17.02 14.55
CA LYS A 175 -3.53 18.42 14.44
C LYS A 175 -3.25 19.23 15.71
N LYS A 176 -3.54 18.67 16.89
CA LYS A 176 -3.42 19.36 18.18
C LYS A 176 -1.98 19.50 18.67
N LYS A 177 -1.18 18.44 18.60
CA LYS A 177 0.19 18.41 19.16
C LYS A 177 1.21 19.00 18.19
N ASN A 178 1.03 18.79 16.89
CA ASN A 178 1.91 19.28 15.83
C ASN A 178 3.43 19.05 16.11
N LYS A 179 3.77 17.90 16.68
CA LYS A 179 5.14 17.54 17.06
C LYS A 179 5.31 16.03 17.07
N GLY A 180 6.51 15.57 16.69
CA GLY A 180 6.86 14.15 16.67
C GLY A 180 6.51 13.46 15.35
N ILE A 181 6.66 12.15 15.35
CA ILE A 181 6.29 11.29 14.22
C ILE A 181 4.77 11.14 14.25
N GLY A 182 4.11 11.44 13.13
CA GLY A 182 2.67 11.22 12.97
C GLY A 182 2.37 9.91 12.24
N ILE A 183 3.20 9.54 11.27
CA ILE A 183 3.04 8.32 10.46
C ILE A 183 4.38 7.62 10.32
N GLU A 184 4.38 6.32 10.64
CA GLU A 184 5.47 5.40 10.33
C GLU A 184 5.40 4.96 8.85
N LEU A 185 6.53 5.02 8.15
CA LEU A 185 6.59 4.69 6.73
C LEU A 185 6.73 3.18 6.49
N LEU A 186 5.79 2.60 5.73
CA LEU A 186 5.80 1.18 5.41
C LEU A 186 6.39 0.94 4.01
N HIS A 187 5.79 1.55 2.99
CA HIS A 187 6.11 1.33 1.58
C HIS A 187 6.12 2.68 0.85
N PHE A 188 7.05 2.90 -0.09
CA PHE A 188 7.14 4.17 -0.83
C PHE A 188 7.60 3.97 -2.27
N LEU A 189 7.34 4.96 -3.13
CA LEU A 189 7.77 4.94 -4.52
C LEU A 189 9.29 4.88 -4.64
N GLY A 190 9.79 3.91 -5.40
CA GLY A 190 11.22 3.69 -5.59
C GLY A 190 11.87 2.81 -4.52
N ASP A 191 11.10 2.25 -3.57
CA ASP A 191 11.63 1.22 -2.68
C ASP A 191 11.82 -0.13 -3.38
N GLY A 192 12.37 -1.11 -2.65
CA GLY A 192 12.67 -2.42 -3.21
C GLY A 192 11.43 -3.16 -3.70
N LEU A 193 10.29 -3.03 -2.99
CA LEU A 193 9.04 -3.67 -3.40
C LEU A 193 8.42 -2.99 -4.63
N TRP A 194 8.48 -1.66 -4.73
CA TRP A 194 8.03 -0.91 -5.91
C TRP A 194 8.79 -1.34 -7.18
N SER A 195 10.09 -1.53 -7.03
CA SER A 195 11.00 -1.90 -8.11
C SER A 195 10.89 -3.39 -8.47
N HIS A 196 10.40 -4.21 -7.54
CA HIS A 196 10.23 -5.63 -7.74
C HIS A 196 9.15 -5.93 -8.79
N ARG A 197 9.38 -7.01 -9.55
CA ARG A 197 8.46 -7.62 -10.50
C ARG A 197 8.38 -9.10 -10.13
N GLU A 198 7.17 -9.61 -9.96
CA GLU A 198 6.95 -11.06 -9.76
C GLU A 198 7.02 -11.80 -11.09
#